data_AF-A0A838L7V7-F1
#
_entry.id   AF-A0A838L7V7-F1
#
_cell.length_a   1.000
_cell.length_b   1.000
_cell.length_c   1.000
_cell.angle_alpha   90.00
_cell.angle_beta   90.00
_cell.angle_gamma   90.00
#
_symmetry.space_group_name_H-M   'P 1'
#
loop_
_entity.id
_entity.type
_entity.pdbx_description
1 polymer ?
#
loop_
_entity_poly.entity_id
_entity_poly.type
_entity_poly.pdbx_seq_one_letter_code
_entity_poly.pdbx_strand_id
1 'polypeptide(L)'
;MGQVHPHPDQLQLHLAREDEMERIIEARVAVRAEADAFRWRIRLILIETLMMGMLVAVAGFSLHQSWAQVIRSAIIVAGACFASGGVLILASGAAGWIVSRVRRRRQA
;
A
#
# COMPACT_ATOMS: atom_id res chain seq x y z
N MET A 1 13.28 53.02 11.91
CA MET A 1 12.39 51.93 11.45
C MET A 1 12.59 51.78 9.95
N GLY A 2 13.48 50.89 9.51
CA GLY A 2 13.76 50.67 8.09
C GLY A 2 12.63 49.84 7.48
N GLN A 3 11.88 50.44 6.56
CA GLN A 3 10.94 49.71 5.69
C GLN A 3 11.77 48.80 4.77
N VAL A 4 11.79 47.50 5.07
CA VAL A 4 12.26 46.48 4.13
C VAL A 4 11.20 46.38 3.05
N HIS A 5 11.38 47.12 1.95
CA HIS A 5 10.56 46.96 0.76
C HIS A 5 11.01 45.62 0.12
N PRO A 6 10.18 44.56 0.15
CA PRO A 6 10.59 43.29 -0.42
C PRO A 6 10.76 43.49 -1.93
N HIS A 7 11.99 43.35 -2.40
CA HIS A 7 12.30 43.44 -3.82
C HIS A 7 11.49 42.35 -4.54
N PRO A 8 10.80 42.64 -5.66
CA PRO A 8 9.90 41.67 -6.31
C PRO A 8 10.57 40.34 -6.66
N ASP A 9 11.89 40.35 -6.85
CA ASP A 9 12.70 39.15 -7.09
C ASP A 9 12.88 38.26 -5.83
N GLN A 10 12.77 38.80 -4.61
CA GLN A 10 12.75 37.98 -3.39
C GLN A 10 11.49 37.12 -3.32
N LEU A 11 10.36 37.61 -3.81
CA LEU A 11 9.11 36.86 -3.81
C LEU A 11 9.18 35.70 -4.80
N GLN A 12 9.74 35.93 -5.99
CA GLN A 12 9.96 34.86 -6.99
C GLN A 12 10.97 33.82 -6.53
N LEU A 13 12.05 34.23 -5.85
CA LEU A 13 13.02 33.29 -5.29
C LEU A 13 12.44 32.49 -4.10
N HIS A 14 11.58 33.11 -3.30
CA HIS A 14 10.87 32.43 -2.21
C HIS A 14 9.86 31.42 -2.77
N LEU A 15 9.04 31.81 -3.75
CA LEU A 15 8.10 30.93 -4.46
C LEU A 15 8.82 29.76 -5.15
N ALA A 16 9.91 30.03 -5.88
CA ALA A 16 10.70 28.98 -6.52
C ALA A 16 11.34 28.01 -5.50
N ARG A 17 11.77 28.53 -4.34
CA ARG A 17 12.30 27.72 -3.22
C ARG A 17 11.20 26.92 -2.53
N GLU A 18 10.00 27.50 -2.36
CA GLU A 18 8.84 26.84 -1.79
C GLU A 18 8.34 25.71 -2.71
N ASP A 19 8.26 25.95 -4.02
CA ASP A 19 7.92 24.93 -5.03
C ASP A 19 8.91 23.76 -5.04
N GLU A 20 10.21 24.04 -4.93
CA GLU A 20 11.24 23.01 -4.89
C GLU A 20 11.21 22.23 -3.57
N MET A 21 10.95 22.91 -2.46
CA MET A 21 10.76 22.30 -1.15
C MET A 21 9.50 21.44 -1.08
N GLU A 22 8.39 21.90 -1.65
CA GLU A 22 7.13 21.15 -1.73
C GLU A 22 7.29 19.88 -2.56
N ARG A 23 7.97 19.94 -3.71
CA ARG A 23 8.30 18.75 -4.52
C ARG A 23 9.14 17.72 -3.76
N ILE A 24 10.09 18.17 -2.94
CA ILE A 24 10.91 17.28 -2.10
C ILE A 24 10.05 16.65 -1.00
N ILE A 25 9.15 17.41 -0.38
CA ILE A 25 8.22 16.92 0.64
C ILE A 25 7.25 15.90 0.04
N GLU A 26 6.61 16.21 -1.08
CA GLU A 26 5.70 15.31 -1.80
C GLU A 26 6.38 13.99 -2.17
N ALA A 27 7.61 14.04 -2.69
CA ALA A 27 8.36 12.84 -3.05
C ALA A 27 8.62 11.93 -1.83
N ARG A 28 8.90 12.51 -0.66
CA ARG A 28 9.13 11.75 0.58
C ARG A 28 7.83 11.23 1.20
N VAL A 29 6.78 12.05 1.17
CA VAL A 29 5.45 11.68 1.65
C VAL A 29 4.88 10.56 0.79
N ALA A 30 5.06 10.60 -0.53
CA ALA A 30 4.65 9.53 -1.43
C ALA A 30 5.32 8.19 -1.07
N VAL A 31 6.63 8.17 -0.85
CA VAL A 31 7.36 6.94 -0.46
C VAL A 31 6.87 6.39 0.89
N ARG A 32 6.59 7.26 1.86
CA ARG A 32 6.07 6.84 3.17
C ARG A 32 4.62 6.36 3.10
N ALA A 33 3.78 7.06 2.35
CA ALA A 33 2.40 6.69 2.12
C ALA A 33 2.30 5.33 1.40
N GLU A 34 3.18 5.06 0.43
CA GLU A 34 3.27 3.75 -0.23
C GLU A 34 3.64 2.64 0.76
N ALA A 35 4.65 2.87 1.62
CA ALA A 35 5.06 1.90 2.64
C ALA A 35 3.97 1.63 3.69
N ASP A 36 3.26 2.67 4.12
CA ASP A 36 2.15 2.54 5.06
C ASP A 36 0.96 1.83 4.44
N ALA A 37 0.61 2.17 3.20
CA ALA A 37 -0.45 1.52 2.46
C ALA A 37 -0.12 0.03 2.21
N PHE A 38 1.14 -0.32 1.98
CA PHE A 38 1.58 -1.72 1.88
C PHE A 38 1.38 -2.49 3.19
N ARG A 39 1.81 -1.91 4.32
CA ARG A 39 1.58 -2.50 5.66
C ARG A 39 0.10 -2.69 5.96
N TRP A 40 -0.73 -1.70 5.63
CA TRP A 40 -2.18 -1.79 5.81
C TRP A 40 -2.81 -2.90 4.96
N ARG A 41 -2.42 -3.03 3.69
CA ARG A 41 -2.88 -4.11 2.81
C ARG A 41 -2.49 -5.49 3.34
N ILE A 42 -1.24 -5.66 3.80
CA ILE A 42 -0.79 -6.91 4.43
C ILE A 42 -1.63 -7.25 5.66
N ARG A 43 -1.84 -6.27 6.56
CA ARG A 43 -2.66 -6.49 7.75
C ARG A 43 -4.07 -6.95 7.39
N LEU A 44 -4.69 -6.33 6.38
CA LEU A 44 -6.04 -6.69 5.94
C LEU A 44 -6.10 -8.13 5.40
N ILE A 45 -5.12 -8.53 4.58
CA ILE A 45 -5.04 -9.90 4.03
C ILE A 45 -4.80 -10.94 5.11
N LEU A 46 -3.96 -10.63 6.11
CA LEU A 46 -3.75 -11.53 7.25
C LEU A 46 -5.04 -11.72 8.04
N ILE A 47 -5.77 -10.64 8.34
CA ILE A 47 -7.04 -10.71 9.05
C ILE A 47 -8.06 -11.53 8.26
N GLU A 48 -8.19 -11.29 6.95
CA GLU A 48 -9.10 -12.03 6.08
C GLU A 48 -8.76 -13.53 6.03
N THR A 49 -7.48 -13.85 5.88
CA THR A 49 -7.00 -15.24 5.85
C THR A 49 -7.29 -15.97 7.15
N LEU A 50 -7.04 -15.30 8.30
CA LEU A 50 -7.35 -15.84 9.61
C LEU A 50 -8.86 -16.01 9.81
N MET A 51 -9.65 -15.02 9.39
CA MET A 51 -11.11 -15.07 9.48
C MET A 51 -11.67 -16.25 8.67
N MET A 52 -11.26 -16.42 7.41
CA MET A 52 -11.72 -17.54 6.59
C MET A 52 -11.23 -18.88 7.11
N GLY A 53 -9.98 -18.99 7.57
CA GLY A 53 -9.47 -20.20 8.20
C GLY A 53 -10.28 -20.61 9.43
N MET A 54 -10.62 -19.64 10.30
CA MET A 54 -11.45 -19.87 11.48
C MET A 54 -12.88 -20.28 11.10
N LEU A 55 -13.49 -19.61 10.13
CA LEU A 55 -14.83 -19.96 9.65
C LEU A 55 -14.88 -21.39 9.08
N VAL A 56 -13.88 -21.78 8.28
CA VAL A 56 -13.78 -23.13 7.73
C VAL A 56 -13.57 -24.17 8.84
N ALA A 57 -12.76 -23.85 9.85
CA ALA A 57 -12.57 -24.73 11.01
C ALA A 57 -13.87 -24.92 11.79
N VAL A 58 -14.57 -23.83 12.13
CA VAL A 58 -15.86 -23.86 12.84
C VAL A 58 -16.94 -24.61 12.04
N ALA A 59 -16.99 -24.40 10.72
CA ALA A 59 -17.88 -25.14 9.84
C ALA A 59 -17.54 -26.64 9.84
N GLY A 60 -16.26 -27.00 9.77
CA GLY A 60 -15.80 -28.39 9.83
C GLY A 60 -16.18 -29.10 11.13
N PHE A 61 -16.07 -28.42 12.27
CA PHE A 61 -16.57 -28.94 13.56
C PHE A 61 -18.08 -29.11 13.59
N SER A 62 -18.81 -28.13 13.07
CA SER A 62 -20.27 -28.17 13.01
C SER A 62 -20.79 -29.33 12.15
N LEU A 63 -20.01 -29.74 11.14
CA LEU A 63 -20.31 -30.89 10.28
C LEU A 63 -19.84 -32.25 10.84
N HIS A 64 -19.30 -32.31 12.07
CA HIS A 64 -18.74 -33.52 12.68
C HIS A 64 -17.68 -34.23 11.80
N GLN A 65 -16.98 -33.50 10.93
CA GLN A 65 -15.95 -34.10 10.08
C GLN A 65 -14.71 -34.49 10.89
N SER A 66 -13.97 -35.47 10.36
CA SER A 66 -12.69 -35.86 10.92
C SER A 66 -11.74 -34.64 10.99
N TRP A 67 -11.04 -34.49 12.12
CA TRP A 67 -10.11 -33.38 12.34
C TRP A 67 -9.10 -33.22 11.18
N ALA A 68 -8.68 -34.33 10.57
CA ALA A 68 -7.79 -34.33 9.41
C ALA A 68 -8.39 -33.65 8.17
N GLN A 69 -9.68 -33.84 7.89
CA GLN A 69 -10.35 -33.17 6.77
C GLN A 69 -10.54 -31.68 7.03
N VAL A 70 -10.90 -31.30 8.26
CA VAL A 70 -11.09 -29.91 8.66
C VAL A 70 -9.78 -29.12 8.58
N ILE A 71 -8.68 -29.69 9.07
CA ILE A 71 -7.36 -29.05 9.00
C ILE A 71 -6.93 -28.91 7.54
N ARG A 72 -7.15 -29.94 6.70
CA ARG A 72 -6.80 -29.88 5.28
C ARG A 72 -7.60 -28.81 4.53
N SER A 73 -8.91 -28.73 4.73
CA SER A 73 -9.75 -27.73 4.07
C SER A 73 -9.39 -26.32 4.54
N ALA A 74 -9.16 -26.11 5.84
CA ALA A 74 -8.73 -24.83 6.39
C ALA A 74 -7.39 -24.38 5.80
N ILE A 75 -6.40 -25.28 5.68
CA ILE A 75 -5.09 -24.96 5.09
C ILE A 75 -5.23 -24.62 3.60
N ILE A 76 -6.01 -25.38 2.83
CA ILE A 76 -6.21 -25.12 1.40
C ILE A 76 -6.87 -23.75 1.18
N VAL A 77 -7.92 -23.45 1.95
CA VAL A 77 -8.64 -22.17 1.83
C VAL A 77 -7.77 -21.01 2.30
N ALA A 78 -7.08 -21.14 3.43
CA ALA A 78 -6.16 -20.13 3.92
C ALA A 78 -5.02 -19.87 2.92
N GLY A 79 -4.45 -20.93 2.35
CA GLY A 79 -3.41 -20.83 1.32
C GLY A 79 -3.91 -20.14 0.05
N ALA A 80 -5.11 -20.50 -0.43
CA ALA A 80 -5.70 -19.89 -1.62
C ALA A 80 -6.02 -18.40 -1.41
N CYS A 81 -6.55 -18.04 -0.23
CA CYS A 81 -6.87 -16.67 0.14
C CYS A 81 -5.60 -15.81 0.34
N PHE A 82 -4.56 -16.38 0.95
CA PHE A 82 -3.28 -15.69 1.09
C PHE A 82 -2.60 -15.48 -0.27
N ALA A 83 -2.63 -16.49 -1.14
CA ALA A 83 -2.07 -16.38 -2.48
C ALA A 83 -2.78 -15.31 -3.32
N SER A 84 -4.12 -15.26 -3.29
CA SER A 84 -4.88 -14.24 -4.00
C SER A 84 -4.62 -12.83 -3.45
N GLY A 85 -4.55 -12.68 -2.11
CA GLY A 85 -4.18 -11.43 -1.46
C GLY A 85 -2.76 -10.97 -1.81
N GLY A 86 -1.79 -11.90 -1.82
CA GLY A 86 -0.41 -11.62 -2.22
C GLY A 86 -0.30 -11.16 -3.68
N VAL A 87 -1.02 -11.80 -4.59
CA VAL A 87 -1.10 -11.39 -6.00
C VAL A 87 -1.65 -9.97 -6.14
N LEU A 88 -2.69 -9.60 -5.39
CA LEU A 88 -3.25 -8.25 -5.41
C LEU A 88 -2.27 -7.18 -4.89
N ILE A 89 -1.52 -7.51 -3.83
CA ILE A 89 -0.45 -6.64 -3.33
C ILE A 89 0.63 -6.44 -4.39
N LEU A 90 1.10 -7.53 -5.01
CA LEU A 90 2.13 -7.48 -6.05
C LEU A 90 1.66 -6.68 -7.27
N ALA A 91 0.42 -6.91 -7.71
CA ALA A 91 -0.18 -6.16 -8.82
C ALA A 91 -0.29 -4.66 -8.49
N SER A 92 -0.65 -4.31 -7.26
CA SER A 92 -0.70 -2.91 -6.80
C SER A 92 0.67 -2.25 -6.80
N GLY A 93 1.71 -2.95 -6.34
CA GLY A 93 3.09 -2.47 -6.39
C GLY A 93 3.62 -2.34 -7.82
N ALA A 94 3.33 -3.33 -8.68
CA ALA A 94 3.69 -3.31 -10.09
C ALA A 94 3.00 -2.16 -10.84
N ALA A 95 1.73 -1.88 -10.54
CA ALA A 95 1.01 -0.75 -11.13
C ALA A 95 1.69 0.58 -10.80
N GLY A 96 2.08 0.81 -9.54
CA GLY A 96 2.85 2.00 -9.15
C GLY A 96 4.19 2.12 -9.89
N TRP A 97 4.91 1.01 -10.02
CA TRP A 97 6.17 0.98 -10.77
C TRP A 97 5.96 1.28 -12.26
N ILE A 98 4.97 0.66 -12.91
CA ILE A 98 4.63 0.88 -14.33
C ILE A 98 4.27 2.34 -14.57
N VAL A 99 3.41 2.93 -13.73
CA VAL A 99 3.01 4.34 -13.83
C VAL A 99 4.22 5.26 -13.70
N SER A 100 5.11 5.00 -12.75
CA SER A 100 6.35 5.79 -12.60
C SER A 100 7.28 5.66 -13.81
N ARG A 101 7.37 4.47 -14.42
CA ARG A 101 8.19 4.18 -15.60
C ARG A 101 7.65 4.87 -16.84
N VAL A 102 6.33 4.86 -17.03
CA VAL A 102 5.63 5.53 -18.13
C VAL A 102 5.78 7.05 -18.01
N ARG A 103 5.59 7.61 -16.81
CA ARG A 103 5.76 9.07 -16.59
C ARG A 103 7.18 9.53 -16.92
N ARG A 104 8.19 8.75 -16.52
CA ARG A 104 9.61 9.04 -16.82
C ARG A 104 9.91 8.99 -18.32
N ARG A 105 9.23 8.13 -19.08
CA ARG A 105 9.34 8.06 -20.55
C ARG A 105 8.58 9.16 -21.28
N ARG A 106 7.57 9.78 -20.66
CA ARG A 106 6.83 10.92 -21.24
C ARG A 106 7.48 12.28 -20.96
N GLN A 107 8.38 12.34 -19.98
CA GLN A 107 9.13 13.55 -19.61
C GLN A 107 10.53 13.59 -20.23
N ALA A 108 10.95 12.53 -20.94
CA ALA A 108 12.16 12.45 -21.75
C ALA A 108 11.78 12.58 -23.23
#